data_AF-A0A933W692-F1
#
_entry.id   AF-A0A933W692-F1
#
_cell.length_a   1.000
_cell.length_b   1.000
_cell.length_c   1.000
_cell.angle_alpha   90.00
_cell.angle_beta   90.00
_cell.angle_gamma   90.00
#
_symmetry.space_group_name_H-M   'P 1'
#
loop_
_entity.id
_entity.type
_entity.pdbx_description
1 polymer ?
#
loop_
_entity_poly.entity_id
_entity_poly.type
_entity_poly.pdbx_seq_one_letter_code
_entity_poly.pdbx_strand_id
1 'polypeptide(L)' 'MKPLDPKHVEKKLNAAAGLFQMAYETKKFQIRQKHPNLSERDIAHRAYALIEKGCR' A
#
# COMPACT_ATOMS: atom_id res chain seq x y z
N MET A 1 -6.29 30.22 1.53
CA MET A 1 -5.29 29.14 1.73
C MET A 1 -4.02 29.54 1.01
N LYS A 2 -2.85 29.52 1.65
CA LYS A 2 -1.57 29.70 0.95
C LYS A 2 -1.28 28.43 0.14
N PRO A 3 -0.82 28.53 -1.12
CA PRO A 3 -0.43 27.35 -1.89
C PRO A 3 0.70 26.61 -1.17
N LEU A 4 0.61 25.29 -1.10
CA LEU A 4 1.67 24.46 -0.54
C LEU A 4 2.89 24.48 -1.47
N ASP A 5 4.09 24.57 -0.90
CA ASP A 5 5.35 24.44 -1.65
C ASP A 5 5.37 23.09 -2.38
N PRO A 6 5.47 23.06 -3.72
CA PRO A 6 5.51 21.84 -4.51
C PRO A 6 6.54 20.82 -4.02
N LYS A 7 7.73 21.28 -3.57
CA LYS A 7 8.78 20.38 -3.06
C LYS A 7 8.38 19.69 -1.75
N HIS A 8 7.62 20.39 -0.92
CA HIS A 8 7.13 19.83 0.34
C HIS A 8 5.99 18.82 0.11
N VAL A 9 5.12 19.11 -0.86
CA VAL A 9 4.07 18.19 -1.30
C VAL A 9 4.69 16.91 -1.86
N GLU A 10 5.67 17.02 -2.75
CA GLU A 10 6.38 15.89 -3.34
C GLU A 10 7.03 15.00 -2.28
N LYS A 11 7.74 15.59 -1.29
CA LYS A 11 8.33 14.83 -0.18
C LYS A 11 7.29 14.03 0.60
N LYS A 12 6.12 14.63 0.89
CA LYS A 12 5.03 13.95 1.61
C LYS A 12 4.43 12.82 0.78
N LEU A 13 4.24 13.03 -0.52
CA LEU A 13 3.74 12.00 -1.43
C LEU A 13 4.72 10.82 -1.53
N ASN A 14 6.01 11.10 -1.65
CA ASN A 14 7.05 10.06 -1.69
C ASN A 14 7.09 9.25 -0.37
N ALA A 15 6.96 9.92 0.77
CA ALA A 15 6.87 9.24 2.06
C ALA A 15 5.62 8.34 2.15
N ALA A 16 4.46 8.85 1.71
CA ALA A 16 3.22 8.07 1.68
C ALA A 16 3.32 6.86 0.73
N ALA A 17 3.91 7.03 -0.45
CA ALA A 17 4.15 5.94 -1.40
C ALA A 17 5.06 4.86 -0.81
N GLY A 18 6.13 5.24 -0.11
CA GLY A 18 7.01 4.29 0.58
C GLY A 18 6.29 3.49 1.67
N LEU A 19 5.49 4.16 2.50
CA LEU A 19 4.68 3.51 3.53
C LEU A 19 3.65 2.54 2.92
N PHE A 20 2.99 2.96 1.84
CA PHE A 20 2.05 2.10 1.12
C PHE A 20 2.75 0.86 0.56
N GLN A 21 3.91 1.02 -0.10
CA GLN A 21 4.66 -0.08 -0.67
C GLN A 21 5.09 -1.10 0.41
N MET A 22 5.59 -0.62 1.55
CA MET A 22 5.97 -1.49 2.67
C MET A 22 4.77 -2.27 3.21
N ALA A 23 3.62 -1.61 3.40
CA ALA A 23 2.40 -2.26 3.85
C ALA A 23 1.93 -3.31 2.82
N TYR A 24 1.98 -2.97 1.53
CA TYR A 24 1.56 -3.84 0.45
C TYR A 24 2.37 -5.14 0.39
N GLU A 25 3.70 -5.06 0.38
CA GLU A 25 4.56 -6.25 0.37
C GLU A 25 4.36 -7.11 1.62
N THR A 26 4.20 -6.47 2.78
CA THR A 26 3.89 -7.18 4.03
C THR A 26 2.59 -7.96 3.93
N LYS A 27 1.53 -7.35 3.40
CA LYS A 27 0.23 -8.03 3.22
C LYS A 27 0.30 -9.12 2.17
N LYS A 28 0.98 -8.91 1.04
CA LYS A 28 1.22 -9.96 0.04
C LYS A 28 1.88 -11.19 0.67
N PHE A 29 2.94 -10.98 1.44
CA PHE A 29 3.66 -12.06 2.12
C PHE A 29 2.74 -12.83 3.10
N GLN A 30 1.98 -12.11 3.93
CA GLN A 30 1.02 -12.72 4.86
C GLN A 30 -0.07 -13.54 4.13
N ILE A 31 -0.56 -13.06 3.00
CA ILE A 31 -1.58 -13.77 2.20
C ILE A 31 -0.97 -15.02 1.56
N ARG A 32 0.23 -14.94 0.96
CA ARG A 32 0.93 -16.10 0.38
C ARG A 32 1.13 -17.21 1.40
N GLN A 33 1.53 -16.87 2.62
CA GLN A 33 1.70 -17.85 3.69
C GLN A 33 0.39 -18.54 4.08
N LYS A 34 -0.72 -17.81 4.12
CA LYS A 34 -2.04 -18.36 4.50
C LYS A 34 -2.75 -19.09 3.37
N HIS A 35 -2.45 -18.70 2.13
CA HIS A 35 -3.14 -19.16 0.94
C HIS A 35 -2.14 -19.44 -0.21
N PRO A 36 -1.37 -20.54 -0.12
CA PRO A 36 -0.30 -20.84 -1.07
C PRO A 36 -0.79 -21.10 -2.50
N ASN A 37 -2.07 -21.45 -2.67
CA ASN A 37 -2.66 -21.78 -3.97
C ASN A 37 -3.31 -20.58 -4.68
N LEU A 38 -3.29 -19.38 -4.09
CA LEU A 38 -3.84 -18.20 -4.75
C LEU A 38 -2.93 -17.73 -5.89
N SER A 39 -3.56 -17.21 -6.95
CA SER A 39 -2.81 -16.53 -8.00
C SER A 39 -2.21 -15.23 -7.48
N GLU A 40 -1.11 -14.78 -8.09
CA GLU A 40 -0.50 -13.48 -7.78
C GLU A 40 -1.49 -12.32 -7.93
N ARG A 41 -2.41 -12.41 -8.89
CA ARG A 41 -3.47 -11.43 -9.11
C ARG A 41 -4.42 -11.35 -7.91
N ASP A 42 -4.84 -12.50 -7.38
CA ASP A 42 -5.75 -12.55 -6.23
C ASP A 42 -5.05 -12.08 -4.95
N ILE A 43 -3.77 -12.44 -4.78
CA ILE A 43 -2.94 -11.97 -3.68
C ILE A 43 -2.83 -10.43 -3.71
N ALA A 44 -2.53 -9.86 -4.88
CA ALA A 44 -2.43 -8.41 -5.06
C ALA A 44 -3.76 -7.71 -4.74
N HIS A 45 -4.87 -8.21 -5.28
CA HIS A 45 -6.20 -7.65 -5.04
C HIS A 45 -6.56 -7.68 -3.55
N ARG A 46 -6.33 -8.80 -2.87
CA ARG A 46 -6.58 -8.95 -1.43
C ARG A 46 -5.67 -8.05 -0.58
N ALA A 47 -4.40 -7.91 -0.95
CA ALA A 47 -3.47 -7.03 -0.25
C ALA A 47 -3.93 -5.58 -0.32
N TYR A 48 -4.36 -5.12 -1.50
CA TYR A 48 -4.90 -3.76 -1.68
C TYR A 48 -6.16 -3.52 -0.83
N ALA A 49 -7.14 -4.44 -0.89
CA ALA A 49 -8.38 -4.33 -0.12
C ALA A 49 -8.14 -4.26 1.41
N LEU A 50 -7.12 -4.97 1.91
CA LEU A 50 -6.75 -4.91 3.33
C LEU A 50 -6.15 -3.55 3.73
N ILE A 51 -5.34 -2.95 2.86
CA ILE A 51 -4.77 -1.62 3.12
C ILE A 51 -5.88 -0.57 3.05
N GLU A 52 -6.74 -0.62 2.03
CA GLU A 52 -7.85 0.31 1.88
C GLU A 52 -8.77 0.30 3.12
N LYS A 53 -9.09 -0.89 3.65
CA LYS A 53 -9.88 -1.03 4.87
C LYS A 53 -9.20 -0.41 6.10
N GLY A 54 -7.87 -0.45 6.18
CA GLY A 54 -7.13 0.14 7.29
C GLY A 54 -6.96 1.65 7.22
N CYS A 55 -7.24 2.27 6.06
CA CYS A 55 -7.17 3.71 5.85
C CYS A 55 -8.54 4.43 5.99
N ARG A 56 -9.61 3.68 6.23
CA ARG A 56 -10.95 4.21 6.55
C ARG A 56 -11.11 4.36 8.05
#